data_AF-A0A5J4LF92-F1
#
_entry.id   AF-A0A5J4LF92-F1
#
_cell.length_a   1.000
_cell.length_b   1.000
_cell.length_c   1.000
_cell.angle_alpha   90.00
_cell.angle_beta   90.00
_cell.angle_gamma   90.00
#
_symmetry.space_group_name_H-M   'P 1'
#
loop_
_entity.id
_entity.type
_entity.pdbx_description
1 polymer ?
#
loop_
_entity_poly.entity_id
_entity_poly.type
_entity_poly.pdbx_seq_one_letter_code
_entity_poly.pdbx_strand_id
1 'polypeptide(L)'
;MTPAELSRTVLRSVRGAVEEQELSVPVPARIVVGPPPRPGCGDYASNVALQLAGPAGRPAREVAEILRKRLAGSAGIARVEIAGPGFLNFTLGDGALVALIREVLARGEEYGASSAGRSPGAADAVAGPAANGPVALGAREAVVAEVLARIDAVAGISGREAGGHPALVPAPYDLATLTARLGSDEARWVLLRPAAHDQVRVPERPVQRESNPRFQVQYAHARVRALLRNAGDLGLVSEPGDVWPSSTAVAGGSSSADPAPEQAPVRGATDSSSLPGPQALQALRTLLATYPSVIEAAARLRAPDRAVRHLETTAEAFFRWHDVCPPLPVGEQKPLAVHRARLALAEAAGTVLANGLRLLGISAPEHL
;
A
#
# COMPACT_ATOMS: atom_id res chain seq x y z
N MET A 1 1.11 0.40 -14.74
CA MET A 1 1.33 -1.02 -14.38
C MET A 1 1.35 -1.13 -12.86
N THR A 2 0.44 -1.90 -12.28
CA THR A 2 0.42 -2.18 -10.83
C THR A 2 1.26 -3.40 -10.46
N PRO A 3 1.58 -3.64 -9.16
CA PRO A 3 2.27 -4.85 -8.71
C PRO A 3 1.52 -6.12 -9.08
N ALA A 4 0.19 -6.12 -9.04
CA ALA A 4 -0.61 -7.26 -9.44
C ALA A 4 -0.51 -7.54 -10.94
N GLU A 5 -0.54 -6.50 -11.78
CA GLU A 5 -0.30 -6.61 -13.21
C GLU A 5 1.13 -7.05 -13.53
N LEU A 6 2.11 -6.53 -12.80
CA LEU A 6 3.51 -6.93 -12.92
C LEU A 6 3.69 -8.40 -12.52
N SER A 7 3.12 -8.84 -11.40
CA SER A 7 3.06 -10.24 -10.99
C SER A 7 2.45 -11.14 -12.07
N ARG A 8 1.33 -10.72 -12.69
CA ARG A 8 0.69 -11.47 -13.80
C ARG A 8 1.57 -11.50 -15.05
N THR A 9 2.26 -10.40 -15.35
CA THR A 9 3.17 -10.27 -16.49
C THR A 9 4.38 -11.19 -16.31
N VAL A 10 4.99 -11.19 -15.13
CA VAL A 10 6.07 -12.12 -14.78
C VAL A 10 5.58 -13.56 -14.83
N LEU A 11 4.36 -13.87 -14.35
CA LEU A 11 3.82 -15.23 -14.42
C LEU A 11 3.58 -15.69 -15.85
N ARG A 12 3.05 -14.81 -16.70
CA ARG A 12 2.91 -15.08 -18.14
C ARG A 12 4.27 -15.32 -18.79
N SER A 13 5.28 -14.53 -18.43
CA SER A 13 6.65 -14.73 -18.93
C SER A 13 7.25 -16.05 -18.50
N VAL A 14 7.01 -16.49 -17.25
CA VAL A 14 7.46 -17.81 -16.76
C VAL A 14 6.75 -18.93 -17.51
N ARG A 15 5.43 -18.83 -17.72
CA ARG A 15 4.65 -19.81 -18.51
C ARG A 15 5.18 -19.95 -19.92
N GLY A 16 5.39 -18.83 -20.62
CA GLY A 16 5.98 -18.85 -21.97
C GLY A 16 7.37 -19.47 -22.00
N ALA A 17 8.22 -19.21 -21.01
CA ALA A 17 9.55 -19.84 -20.92
C ALA A 17 9.50 -21.36 -20.73
N VAL A 18 8.46 -21.88 -20.06
CA VAL A 18 8.24 -23.33 -19.91
C VAL A 18 7.65 -23.93 -21.19
N GLU A 19 6.69 -23.26 -21.81
CA GLU A 19 6.08 -23.69 -23.08
C GLU A 19 7.11 -23.77 -24.21
N GLU A 20 8.05 -22.83 -24.27
CA GLU A 20 9.15 -22.79 -25.25
C GLU A 20 10.38 -23.61 -24.82
N GLN A 21 10.27 -24.41 -23.74
CA GLN A 21 11.32 -25.29 -23.22
C GLN A 21 12.63 -24.61 -22.79
N GLU A 22 12.64 -23.29 -22.59
CA GLU A 22 13.80 -22.56 -22.05
C GLU A 22 14.00 -22.82 -20.55
N LEU A 23 12.92 -23.10 -19.83
CA LEU A 23 12.91 -23.49 -18.42
C LEU A 23 12.12 -24.78 -18.24
N SER A 24 12.74 -25.79 -17.63
CA SER A 24 12.06 -27.02 -17.23
C SER A 24 11.71 -26.94 -15.74
N VAL A 25 10.61 -26.26 -15.41
CA VAL A 25 10.14 -26.06 -14.04
C VAL A 25 8.63 -26.23 -13.93
N PRO A 26 8.11 -26.71 -12.78
CA PRO A 26 6.68 -26.59 -12.50
C PRO A 26 6.31 -25.11 -12.40
N VAL A 27 5.34 -24.67 -13.21
CA VAL A 27 4.89 -23.29 -13.21
C VAL A 27 4.25 -22.97 -11.84
N PRO A 28 4.74 -21.94 -11.12
CA PRO A 28 4.15 -21.57 -9.84
C PRO A 28 2.73 -21.05 -10.04
N ALA A 29 1.82 -21.39 -9.13
CA ALA A 29 0.44 -20.91 -9.18
C ALA A 29 0.35 -19.37 -9.12
N ARG A 30 1.32 -18.73 -8.44
CA ARG A 30 1.39 -17.28 -8.29
C ARG A 30 2.84 -16.81 -8.14
N ILE A 31 3.11 -15.63 -8.67
CA ILE A 31 4.34 -14.89 -8.42
C ILE A 31 4.02 -13.66 -7.60
N VAL A 32 4.84 -13.42 -6.58
CA VAL A 32 4.75 -12.22 -5.73
C VAL A 32 5.80 -11.23 -6.20
N VAL A 33 5.34 -10.01 -6.42
CA VAL A 33 6.18 -8.84 -6.65
C VAL A 33 5.91 -7.89 -5.49
N GLY A 34 6.98 -7.40 -4.87
CA GLY A 34 6.90 -6.57 -3.67
C GLY A 34 7.86 -5.38 -3.73
N PRO A 35 7.90 -4.58 -2.66
CA PRO A 35 8.89 -3.52 -2.51
C PRO A 35 10.32 -4.09 -2.64
N PRO A 36 11.26 -3.35 -3.24
CA PRO A 36 12.64 -3.81 -3.32
C PRO A 36 13.27 -3.91 -1.92
N PRO A 37 14.15 -4.90 -1.69
CA PRO A 37 14.77 -5.12 -0.38
C PRO A 37 15.73 -4.00 0.03
N ARG A 38 16.17 -3.16 -0.92
CA ARG A 38 17.02 -1.99 -0.67
C ARG A 38 16.45 -0.77 -1.40
N PRO A 39 16.43 0.41 -0.75
CA PRO A 39 16.07 1.66 -1.41
C PRO A 39 16.97 1.92 -2.63
N GLY A 40 16.38 2.44 -3.72
CA GLY A 40 17.09 2.75 -4.97
C GLY A 40 17.25 1.58 -5.95
N CYS A 41 16.83 0.36 -5.59
CA CYS A 41 16.88 -0.81 -6.48
C CYS A 41 15.55 -0.98 -7.25
N GLY A 42 15.30 -0.12 -8.24
CA GLY A 42 14.06 -0.15 -9.03
C GLY A 42 12.80 0.14 -8.21
N ASP A 43 11.64 0.04 -8.86
CA ASP A 43 10.32 0.28 -8.28
C ASP A 43 9.80 -0.91 -7.47
N TYR A 44 10.03 -2.12 -7.98
CA TYR A 44 9.59 -3.37 -7.39
C TYR A 44 10.65 -4.45 -7.54
N ALA A 45 10.59 -5.50 -6.72
CA ALA A 45 11.45 -6.66 -6.84
C ALA A 45 10.67 -7.98 -6.80
N SER A 46 11.25 -9.01 -7.41
CA SER A 46 10.81 -10.40 -7.28
C SER A 46 11.99 -11.35 -7.07
N ASN A 47 11.79 -12.33 -6.20
CA ASN A 47 12.72 -13.44 -5.97
C ASN A 47 12.38 -14.68 -6.81
N VAL A 48 11.51 -14.56 -7.82
CA VAL A 48 11.03 -15.71 -8.61
C VAL A 48 12.18 -16.53 -9.21
N ALA A 49 13.26 -15.90 -9.69
CA ALA A 49 14.36 -16.63 -10.29
C ALA A 49 15.11 -17.50 -9.26
N LEU A 50 15.17 -17.08 -7.99
CA LEU A 50 15.71 -17.89 -6.89
C LEU A 50 14.80 -19.09 -6.59
N GLN A 51 13.49 -18.90 -6.64
CA GLN A 51 12.51 -19.97 -6.42
C GLN A 51 12.52 -21.02 -7.54
N LEU A 52 12.75 -20.60 -8.78
CA LEU A 52 12.77 -21.46 -9.95
C LEU A 52 14.13 -22.14 -10.19
N ALA A 53 15.22 -21.60 -9.63
CA ALA A 53 16.58 -22.13 -9.80
C ALA A 53 16.72 -23.61 -9.41
N GLY A 54 16.23 -23.96 -8.21
CA GLY A 54 16.29 -25.32 -7.69
C GLY A 54 15.55 -26.32 -8.59
N PRO A 55 14.24 -26.11 -8.86
CA PRO A 55 13.49 -26.97 -9.78
C PRO A 55 14.05 -27.03 -11.20
N ALA A 56 14.69 -25.96 -11.68
CA ALA A 56 15.28 -25.91 -13.02
C ALA A 56 16.61 -26.66 -13.11
N GLY A 57 17.25 -26.98 -11.98
CA GLY A 57 18.62 -27.49 -11.95
C GLY A 57 19.66 -26.48 -12.47
N ARG A 58 19.36 -25.17 -12.40
CA ARG A 58 20.18 -24.09 -12.99
C ARG A 58 20.53 -23.02 -11.96
N PRO A 59 21.67 -22.31 -12.12
CA PRO A 59 21.98 -21.16 -11.28
C PRO A 59 20.89 -20.09 -11.37
N ALA A 60 20.49 -19.53 -10.22
CA ALA A 60 19.43 -18.52 -10.15
C ALA A 60 19.70 -17.29 -11.03
N ARG A 61 20.98 -16.94 -11.22
CA ARG A 61 21.38 -15.85 -12.11
C ARG A 61 21.08 -16.14 -13.59
N GLU A 62 21.21 -17.40 -14.03
CA GLU A 62 20.84 -17.77 -15.40
C GLU A 62 19.34 -17.74 -15.61
N VAL A 63 18.57 -18.25 -14.63
CA VAL A 63 17.10 -18.16 -14.66
C VAL A 63 16.65 -16.71 -14.68
N ALA A 64 17.29 -15.84 -13.88
CA ALA A 64 17.03 -14.41 -13.88
C ALA A 64 17.33 -13.77 -15.24
N GLU A 65 18.39 -14.19 -15.93
CA GLU A 65 18.76 -13.66 -17.24
C GLU A 65 17.76 -14.03 -18.34
N ILE A 66 17.23 -15.25 -18.30
CA ILE A 66 16.16 -15.70 -19.22
C ILE A 66 14.91 -14.85 -19.01
N LEU A 67 14.48 -14.72 -17.76
CA LEU A 67 13.30 -13.91 -17.42
C LEU A 67 13.53 -12.43 -17.76
N ARG A 68 14.73 -11.88 -17.51
CA ARG A 68 15.09 -10.50 -17.87
C ARG A 68 14.91 -10.24 -19.36
N LYS A 69 15.39 -11.15 -20.23
CA LYS A 69 15.28 -11.00 -21.69
C LYS A 69 13.83 -11.02 -22.16
N ARG A 70 12.99 -11.90 -21.60
CA ARG A 70 11.56 -11.97 -21.92
C ARG A 70 10.75 -10.78 -21.40
N LEU A 71 11.15 -10.24 -20.25
CA LEU A 71 10.47 -9.12 -19.61
C LEU A 71 10.93 -7.76 -20.16
N ALA A 72 12.11 -7.70 -20.76
CA ALA A 72 12.59 -6.52 -21.48
C ALA A 72 11.66 -6.21 -22.67
N GLY A 73 11.02 -5.03 -22.65
CA GLY A 73 10.04 -4.63 -23.66
C GLY A 73 8.59 -4.99 -23.36
N SER A 74 8.30 -5.63 -22.22
CA SER A 74 6.92 -5.80 -21.76
C SER A 74 6.27 -4.44 -21.46
N ALA A 75 5.04 -4.24 -21.93
CA ALA A 75 4.30 -2.99 -21.75
C ALA A 75 4.24 -2.60 -20.26
N GLY A 76 4.73 -1.40 -19.93
CA GLY A 76 4.73 -0.86 -18.56
C GLY A 76 6.01 -1.12 -17.76
N ILE A 77 6.98 -1.88 -18.28
CA ILE A 77 8.30 -2.08 -17.68
C ILE A 77 9.35 -1.28 -18.47
N ALA A 78 9.96 -0.27 -17.85
CA ALA A 78 11.06 0.50 -18.47
C ALA A 78 12.39 -0.25 -18.41
N ARG A 79 12.70 -0.87 -17.27
CA ARG A 79 13.99 -1.54 -17.06
C ARG A 79 13.86 -2.73 -16.14
N VAL A 80 14.62 -3.78 -16.41
CA VAL A 80 14.78 -4.95 -15.54
C VAL A 80 16.26 -5.14 -15.23
N GLU A 81 16.61 -5.13 -13.94
CA GLU A 81 17.97 -5.34 -13.45
C GLU A 81 18.05 -6.59 -12.59
N ILE A 82 19.19 -7.28 -12.63
CA ILE A 82 19.46 -8.45 -11.80
C ILE A 82 20.36 -8.04 -10.65
N ALA A 83 19.88 -8.20 -9.42
CA ALA A 83 20.63 -7.91 -8.21
C ALA A 83 21.07 -9.19 -7.48
N GLY A 84 22.32 -9.17 -7.01
CA GLY A 84 22.89 -10.20 -6.15
C GLY A 84 22.77 -11.63 -6.74
N PRO A 85 22.22 -12.60 -5.98
CA PRO A 85 22.16 -14.00 -6.38
C PRO A 85 21.10 -14.32 -7.44
N GLY A 86 20.21 -13.37 -7.79
CA GLY A 86 19.12 -13.59 -8.75
C GLY A 86 17.82 -12.86 -8.45
N PHE A 87 17.85 -11.71 -7.76
CA PHE A 87 16.65 -10.88 -7.61
C PHE A 87 16.41 -10.08 -8.89
N LEU A 88 15.16 -10.03 -9.35
CA LEU A 88 14.75 -9.18 -10.47
C LEU A 88 14.19 -7.87 -9.91
N ASN A 89 14.83 -6.75 -10.22
CA ASN A 89 14.35 -5.41 -9.89
C ASN A 89 13.74 -4.78 -11.15
N PHE A 90 12.52 -4.26 -11.01
CA PHE A 90 11.72 -3.69 -12.09
C PHE A 90 11.64 -2.18 -11.91
N THR A 91 11.97 -1.42 -12.94
CA THR A 91 11.64 0.00 -13.05
C THR A 91 10.45 0.13 -13.99
N LEU A 92 9.37 0.77 -13.54
CA LEU A 92 8.18 0.94 -14.35
C LEU A 92 8.35 2.09 -15.34
N GLY A 93 7.61 2.01 -16.44
CA GLY A 93 7.55 3.08 -17.45
C GLY A 93 6.83 4.33 -16.96
N ASP A 94 7.02 5.40 -17.72
CA ASP A 94 6.35 6.69 -17.50
C ASP A 94 4.82 6.50 -17.42
N GLY A 95 4.18 7.24 -16.53
CA GLY A 95 2.73 7.17 -16.30
C GLY A 95 2.23 6.01 -15.44
N ALA A 96 3.10 5.12 -14.95
CA ALA A 96 2.67 4.02 -14.06
C ALA A 96 2.00 4.53 -12.76
N LEU A 97 2.51 5.63 -12.19
CA LEU A 97 1.90 6.29 -11.05
C LEU A 97 0.52 6.86 -11.39
N VAL A 98 0.40 7.55 -12.53
CA VAL A 98 -0.86 8.14 -13.00
C VAL A 98 -1.92 7.06 -13.20
N ALA A 99 -1.55 5.93 -13.80
CA ALA A 99 -2.44 4.79 -13.98
C ALA A 99 -2.91 4.21 -12.63
N LEU A 100 -1.99 4.08 -11.66
CA LEU A 100 -2.35 3.62 -10.31
C LEU A 100 -3.33 4.59 -9.63
N ILE A 101 -3.05 5.89 -9.65
CA ILE A 101 -3.94 6.90 -9.05
C ILE A 101 -5.32 6.82 -9.71
N ARG A 102 -5.39 6.77 -11.04
CA ARG A 102 -6.66 6.61 -11.76
C ARG A 102 -7.42 5.36 -11.34
N GLU A 103 -6.73 4.23 -11.18
CA GLU A 103 -7.36 2.99 -10.72
C GLU A 103 -7.90 3.13 -9.29
N VAL A 104 -7.12 3.66 -8.36
CA VAL A 104 -7.53 3.85 -6.96
C VAL A 104 -8.76 4.75 -6.88
N LEU A 105 -8.74 5.88 -7.58
CA LEU A 105 -9.84 6.84 -7.58
C LEU A 105 -11.08 6.29 -8.28
N ALA A 106 -10.92 5.60 -9.42
CA ALA A 106 -12.04 5.00 -10.15
C ALA A 106 -12.72 3.87 -9.37
N ARG A 107 -11.95 3.08 -8.61
CA ARG A 107 -12.49 2.01 -7.76
C ARG A 107 -13.02 2.52 -6.43
N GLY A 108 -12.52 3.65 -5.93
CA GLY A 108 -12.97 4.28 -4.69
C GLY A 108 -13.01 3.28 -3.53
N GLU A 109 -14.20 3.09 -2.96
CA GLU A 109 -14.44 2.19 -1.82
C GLU A 109 -14.18 0.71 -2.13
N GLU A 110 -14.20 0.33 -3.40
CA GLU A 110 -13.93 -1.04 -3.85
C GLU A 110 -12.44 -1.30 -4.13
N TYR A 111 -11.57 -0.28 -4.00
CA TYR A 111 -10.13 -0.49 -4.14
C TYR A 111 -9.61 -1.38 -3.01
N GLY A 112 -8.86 -2.43 -3.36
CA GLY A 112 -8.45 -3.49 -2.44
C GLY A 112 -9.30 -4.77 -2.52
N ALA A 113 -10.50 -4.69 -3.10
CA ALA A 113 -11.33 -5.87 -3.34
C ALA A 113 -10.83 -6.70 -4.52
N SER A 114 -10.90 -8.03 -4.39
CA SER A 114 -10.53 -8.95 -5.46
C SER A 114 -11.49 -8.84 -6.64
N SER A 115 -10.97 -8.63 -7.84
CA SER A 115 -11.77 -8.71 -9.08
C SER A 115 -12.14 -10.15 -9.46
N ALA A 116 -11.51 -11.15 -8.84
CA ALA A 116 -11.66 -12.55 -9.19
C ALA A 116 -12.92 -13.23 -8.61
N GLY A 117 -13.71 -12.51 -7.80
CA GLY A 117 -14.86 -13.04 -7.08
C GLY A 117 -16.24 -12.53 -7.50
N ARG A 118 -16.35 -11.63 -8.50
CA ARG A 118 -17.68 -11.22 -9.00
C ARG A 118 -18.22 -12.27 -9.97
N SER A 119 -18.82 -13.33 -9.42
CA SER A 119 -19.86 -14.04 -10.16
C SER A 119 -21.04 -13.06 -10.37
N PRO A 120 -21.51 -12.82 -11.60
CA PRO A 120 -22.68 -11.99 -11.82
C PRO A 120 -23.90 -12.75 -11.31
N GLY A 121 -24.41 -12.39 -10.12
CA GLY A 121 -25.59 -13.04 -9.55
C GLY A 121 -25.79 -12.95 -8.03
N ALA A 122 -24.85 -12.43 -7.25
CA ALA A 122 -25.07 -12.25 -5.80
C ALA A 122 -25.66 -10.86 -5.52
N ALA A 123 -26.92 -10.66 -5.89
CA ALA A 123 -27.74 -9.60 -5.33
C ALA A 123 -28.00 -9.89 -3.84
N ASP A 124 -27.88 -8.86 -3.00
CA ASP A 124 -28.34 -8.74 -1.63
C ASP A 124 -28.58 -10.04 -0.84
N ALA A 125 -27.55 -10.48 -0.13
CA ALA A 125 -27.72 -11.29 1.06
C ALA A 125 -27.02 -10.59 2.23
N VAL A 126 -27.77 -9.72 2.92
CA VAL A 126 -27.50 -9.42 4.33
C VAL A 126 -27.55 -10.77 5.05
N ALA A 127 -26.39 -11.33 5.36
CA ALA A 127 -26.29 -12.57 6.12
C ALA A 127 -26.85 -12.31 7.52
N GLY A 128 -28.08 -12.77 7.75
CA GLY A 128 -28.65 -12.92 9.09
C GLY A 128 -27.79 -13.87 9.93
N PRO A 129 -27.82 -13.75 11.27
CA PRO A 129 -26.91 -14.47 12.15
C PRO A 129 -27.11 -15.98 12.01
N ALA A 130 -26.04 -16.68 11.60
CA ALA A 130 -26.02 -18.14 11.62
C ALA A 130 -26.09 -18.62 13.07
N ALA A 131 -27.17 -19.34 13.39
CA ALA A 131 -27.42 -19.94 14.68
C ALA A 131 -26.43 -21.09 14.96
N ASN A 132 -25.28 -20.76 15.53
CA ASN A 132 -24.51 -21.64 16.38
C ASN A 132 -24.61 -21.06 17.80
N GLY A 133 -25.01 -21.88 18.78
CA GLY A 133 -25.14 -21.44 20.19
C GLY A 133 -23.89 -20.71 20.70
N PRO A 134 -24.01 -19.82 21.70
CA PRO A 134 -22.94 -18.90 22.06
C PRO A 134 -21.75 -19.66 22.65
N VAL A 135 -20.76 -19.94 21.81
CA VAL A 135 -19.39 -20.11 22.29
C VAL A 135 -18.98 -18.71 22.76
N ALA A 136 -18.74 -18.55 24.06
CA ALA A 136 -18.27 -17.29 24.62
C ALA A 136 -16.85 -17.02 24.10
N LEU A 137 -16.75 -16.46 22.90
CA LEU A 137 -15.50 -16.00 22.33
C LEU A 137 -14.98 -14.84 23.18
N GLY A 138 -13.68 -14.84 23.46
CA GLY A 138 -13.03 -13.68 24.06
C GLY A 138 -13.12 -12.46 23.14
N ALA A 139 -12.85 -11.28 23.71
CA ALA A 139 -12.99 -10.00 22.99
C ALA A 139 -12.15 -9.95 21.71
N ARG A 140 -10.93 -10.49 21.75
CA ARG A 140 -10.01 -10.49 20.63
C ARG A 140 -10.49 -11.42 19.53
N GLU A 141 -10.95 -12.61 19.91
CA GLU A 141 -11.47 -13.64 19.03
C GLU A 141 -12.70 -13.13 18.28
N ALA A 142 -13.63 -12.49 18.98
CA ALA A 142 -14.83 -11.91 18.38
C ALA A 142 -14.48 -10.81 17.34
N VAL A 143 -13.62 -9.86 17.71
CA VAL A 143 -13.22 -8.76 16.81
C VAL A 143 -12.41 -9.26 15.61
N VAL A 144 -11.49 -10.20 15.82
CA VAL A 144 -10.69 -10.81 14.74
C VAL A 144 -11.59 -11.62 13.81
N ALA A 145 -12.54 -12.39 14.33
CA ALA A 145 -13.49 -13.15 13.51
C ALA A 145 -14.33 -12.23 12.62
N GLU A 146 -14.87 -11.16 13.19
CA GLU A 146 -15.65 -10.15 12.47
C GLU A 146 -14.83 -9.47 11.35
N VAL A 147 -13.60 -9.05 11.64
CA VAL A 147 -12.71 -8.42 10.65
C VAL A 147 -12.29 -9.41 9.56
N LEU A 148 -11.99 -10.66 9.92
CA LEU A 148 -11.67 -11.69 8.94
C LEU A 148 -12.83 -12.01 8.01
N ALA A 149 -14.08 -11.98 8.50
CA ALA A 149 -15.26 -12.12 7.66
C ALA A 149 -15.38 -10.97 6.64
N ARG A 150 -15.12 -9.72 7.05
CA ARG A 150 -15.06 -8.58 6.12
C ARG A 150 -13.93 -8.73 5.10
N ILE A 151 -12.75 -9.15 5.54
CA ILE A 151 -11.59 -9.40 4.67
C ILE A 151 -11.89 -10.49 3.65
N ASP A 152 -12.51 -11.60 4.05
CA ASP A 152 -12.89 -12.69 3.14
C ASP A 152 -13.91 -12.20 2.09
N ALA A 153 -14.91 -11.42 2.51
CA ALA A 153 -15.90 -10.83 1.60
C ALA A 153 -15.23 -9.92 0.55
N VAL A 154 -14.33 -9.03 0.97
CA VAL A 154 -13.58 -8.13 0.07
C VAL A 154 -12.60 -8.92 -0.81
N ALA A 155 -11.99 -9.98 -0.30
CA ALA A 155 -11.10 -10.85 -1.08
C ALA A 155 -11.84 -11.79 -2.04
N GLY A 156 -13.19 -11.82 -2.02
CA GLY A 156 -14.00 -12.72 -2.84
C GLY A 156 -13.89 -14.19 -2.41
N ILE A 157 -13.53 -14.45 -1.16
CA ILE A 157 -13.43 -15.79 -0.58
C ILE A 157 -14.76 -16.09 0.10
N SER A 158 -15.57 -16.97 -0.49
CA SER A 158 -16.85 -17.42 0.07
C SER A 158 -16.75 -18.85 0.62
N GLY A 159 -17.61 -19.19 1.60
CA GLY A 159 -17.80 -20.57 2.05
C GLY A 159 -16.70 -21.14 2.95
N ARG A 160 -15.90 -20.29 3.60
CA ARG A 160 -14.94 -20.74 4.63
C ARG A 160 -15.70 -21.09 5.91
N GLU A 161 -15.60 -22.33 6.37
CA GLU A 161 -16.19 -22.72 7.66
C GLU A 161 -15.60 -21.90 8.82
N ALA A 162 -16.42 -21.67 9.85
CA ALA A 162 -16.09 -20.91 11.06
C ALA A 162 -14.88 -21.48 11.87
N GLY A 163 -14.24 -22.55 11.42
CA GLY A 163 -13.04 -23.16 12.02
C GLY A 163 -11.70 -22.56 11.55
N GLY A 164 -11.69 -21.64 10.59
CA GLY A 164 -10.47 -21.05 10.03
C GLY A 164 -9.85 -19.90 10.83
N HIS A 165 -10.11 -19.78 12.14
CA HIS A 165 -9.55 -18.69 12.95
C HIS A 165 -8.16 -19.05 13.49
N PRO A 166 -7.21 -18.09 13.53
CA PRO A 166 -5.90 -18.36 14.11
C PRO A 166 -6.02 -18.60 15.62
N ALA A 167 -5.12 -19.39 16.19
CA ALA A 167 -4.98 -19.45 17.64
C ALA A 167 -4.48 -18.09 18.13
N LEU A 168 -5.30 -17.39 18.91
CA LEU A 168 -5.00 -16.05 19.42
C LEU A 168 -4.58 -16.12 20.89
N VAL A 169 -3.64 -15.26 21.28
CA VAL A 169 -3.44 -14.96 22.70
C VAL A 169 -4.64 -14.13 23.20
N PRO A 170 -5.36 -14.57 24.24
CA PRO A 170 -6.55 -13.87 24.73
C PRO A 170 -6.22 -12.43 25.19
N ALA A 171 -7.21 -11.54 25.04
CA ALA A 171 -7.12 -10.20 25.60
C ALA A 171 -7.33 -10.21 27.12
N PRO A 172 -6.70 -9.28 27.86
CA PRO A 172 -6.83 -9.20 29.32
C PRO A 172 -8.20 -8.71 29.81
N TYR A 173 -9.01 -8.12 28.92
CA TYR A 173 -10.33 -7.55 29.24
C TYR A 173 -11.35 -7.90 28.15
N ASP A 174 -12.63 -7.90 28.51
CA ASP A 174 -13.73 -8.04 27.54
C ASP A 174 -13.88 -6.78 26.66
N LEU A 175 -14.64 -6.91 25.58
CA LEU A 175 -14.80 -5.84 24.59
C LEU A 175 -15.55 -4.63 25.17
N ALA A 176 -16.52 -4.88 26.05
CA ALA A 176 -17.30 -3.83 26.71
C ALA A 176 -16.42 -2.95 27.61
N THR A 177 -15.55 -3.58 28.41
CA THR A 177 -14.58 -2.92 29.27
C THR A 177 -13.57 -2.13 28.46
N LEU A 178 -13.03 -2.72 27.38
CA LEU A 178 -12.10 -2.00 26.49
C LEU A 178 -12.77 -0.79 25.84
N THR A 179 -14.00 -0.96 25.36
CA THR A 179 -14.77 0.12 24.72
C THR A 179 -15.10 1.25 25.70
N ALA A 180 -15.51 0.92 26.92
CA ALA A 180 -15.80 1.91 27.96
C ALA A 180 -14.53 2.69 28.37
N ARG A 181 -13.36 2.04 28.38
CA ARG A 181 -12.09 2.67 28.77
C ARG A 181 -11.43 3.48 27.67
N LEU A 182 -11.47 3.00 26.43
CA LEU A 182 -10.66 3.52 25.32
C LEU A 182 -11.48 4.15 24.19
N GLY A 183 -12.78 3.88 24.14
CA GLY A 183 -13.62 4.11 22.96
C GLY A 183 -13.59 2.93 21.99
N SER A 184 -14.61 2.85 21.12
CA SER A 184 -14.81 1.70 20.21
C SER A 184 -13.64 1.50 19.25
N ASP A 185 -13.20 2.57 18.58
CA ASP A 185 -12.11 2.52 17.60
C ASP A 185 -10.78 2.08 18.20
N GLU A 186 -10.42 2.63 19.36
CA GLU A 186 -9.18 2.29 20.06
C GLU A 186 -9.20 0.86 20.60
N ALA A 187 -10.33 0.42 21.16
CA ALA A 187 -10.50 -0.95 21.62
C ALA A 187 -10.27 -1.95 20.47
N ARG A 188 -10.85 -1.71 19.29
CA ARG A 188 -10.64 -2.56 18.11
C ARG A 188 -9.20 -2.53 17.64
N TRP A 189 -8.59 -1.35 17.54
CA TRP A 189 -7.21 -1.21 17.10
C TRP A 189 -6.23 -1.99 17.99
N VAL A 190 -6.36 -1.85 19.31
CA VAL A 190 -5.51 -2.54 20.30
C VAL A 190 -5.63 -4.06 20.19
N LEU A 191 -6.81 -4.59 19.88
CA LEU A 191 -7.04 -6.03 19.71
C LEU A 191 -6.48 -6.59 18.38
N LEU A 192 -6.50 -5.78 17.32
CA LEU A 192 -6.12 -6.18 15.96
C LEU A 192 -4.64 -5.96 15.63
N ARG A 193 -3.98 -5.02 16.30
CA ARG A 193 -2.59 -4.63 16.01
C ARG A 193 -1.54 -5.72 16.27
N PRO A 194 -1.57 -6.46 17.41
CA PRO A 194 -0.57 -7.49 17.67
C PRO A 194 -0.78 -8.71 16.76
N ALA A 195 0.30 -9.41 16.39
CA ALA A 195 0.16 -10.67 15.67
C ALA A 195 -0.56 -11.72 16.55
N ALA A 196 -1.09 -12.78 15.94
CA ALA A 196 -1.91 -13.77 16.63
C ALA A 196 -1.27 -14.33 17.92
N HIS A 197 0.04 -14.58 17.89
CA HIS A 197 0.84 -15.11 19.00
C HIS A 197 1.40 -14.04 19.94
N ASP A 198 1.19 -12.75 19.66
CA ASP A 198 1.64 -11.65 20.50
C ASP A 198 0.58 -11.28 21.54
N GLN A 199 1.04 -10.82 22.71
CA GLN A 199 0.18 -10.32 23.77
C GLN A 199 -0.44 -8.96 23.41
N VAL A 200 -1.71 -8.79 23.77
CA VAL A 200 -2.40 -7.50 23.68
C VAL A 200 -1.91 -6.57 24.79
N ARG A 201 -1.28 -5.45 24.41
CA ARG A 201 -0.87 -4.40 25.33
C ARG A 201 -1.90 -3.29 25.33
N VAL A 202 -2.64 -3.16 26.42
CA VAL A 202 -3.71 -2.16 26.57
C VAL A 202 -3.12 -0.88 27.17
N PRO A 203 -3.25 0.27 26.49
CA PRO A 203 -2.78 1.54 27.04
C PRO A 203 -3.62 1.97 28.25
N GLU A 204 -3.04 2.80 29.13
CA GLU A 204 -3.78 3.33 30.29
C GLU A 204 -4.96 4.22 29.87
N ARG A 205 -4.75 5.04 28.83
CA ARG A 205 -5.74 5.96 28.26
C ARG A 205 -5.55 6.08 26.74
N PRO A 206 -6.62 6.35 25.96
CA PRO A 206 -6.47 6.69 24.55
C PRO A 206 -5.77 8.04 24.43
N VAL A 207 -4.69 8.11 23.64
CA VAL A 207 -3.95 9.36 23.40
C VAL A 207 -4.22 9.85 21.98
N GLN A 208 -4.66 11.10 21.82
CA GLN A 208 -4.82 11.75 20.51
C GLN A 208 -3.55 12.52 20.14
N ARG A 209 -2.43 11.79 20.00
CA ARG A 209 -1.13 12.34 19.60
C ARG A 209 -0.45 11.36 18.66
N GLU A 210 0.60 11.81 18.00
CA GLU A 210 1.37 11.02 17.02
C GLU A 210 1.90 9.69 17.57
N SER A 211 2.13 9.60 18.89
CA SER A 211 2.54 8.33 19.54
C SER A 211 1.47 7.24 19.51
N ASN A 212 0.22 7.56 19.15
CA ASN A 212 -0.85 6.60 18.95
C ASN A 212 -0.99 6.27 17.45
N PRO A 213 -0.63 5.05 17.01
CA PRO A 213 -0.70 4.66 15.61
C PRO A 213 -2.11 4.76 15.01
N ARG A 214 -3.16 4.44 15.77
CA ARG A 214 -4.55 4.56 15.30
C ARG A 214 -4.89 6.00 14.99
N PHE A 215 -4.54 6.91 15.91
CA PHE A 215 -4.77 8.33 15.74
C PHE A 215 -3.99 8.86 14.54
N GLN A 216 -2.74 8.44 14.35
CA GLN A 216 -1.93 8.83 13.19
C GLN A 216 -2.59 8.42 11.86
N VAL A 217 -3.15 7.21 11.79
CA VAL A 217 -3.86 6.71 10.60
C VAL A 217 -5.14 7.50 10.32
N GLN A 218 -5.98 7.73 11.35
CA GLN A 218 -7.19 8.55 11.18
C GLN A 218 -6.85 10.01 10.87
N TYR A 219 -5.80 10.57 11.46
CA TYR A 219 -5.33 11.92 11.21
C TYR A 219 -4.80 12.08 9.79
N ALA A 220 -4.08 11.10 9.25
CA ALA A 220 -3.69 11.09 7.84
C ALA A 220 -4.92 11.16 6.92
N HIS A 221 -5.96 10.36 7.19
CA HIS A 221 -7.22 10.42 6.45
C HIS A 221 -7.88 11.80 6.57
N ALA A 222 -8.11 12.31 7.79
CA ALA A 222 -8.73 13.61 8.02
C ALA A 222 -7.93 14.75 7.38
N ARG A 223 -6.59 14.65 7.36
CA ARG A 223 -5.69 15.61 6.70
C ARG A 223 -5.89 15.60 5.19
N VAL A 224 -6.02 14.43 4.55
CA VAL A 224 -6.38 14.34 3.12
C VAL A 224 -7.72 15.02 2.86
N ARG A 225 -8.73 14.76 3.69
CA ARG A 225 -10.05 15.41 3.56
C ARG A 225 -9.96 16.94 3.70
N ALA A 226 -9.15 17.42 4.64
CA ALA A 226 -8.87 18.85 4.77
C ALA A 226 -8.15 19.44 3.54
N LEU A 227 -7.16 18.74 2.99
CA LEU A 227 -6.47 19.16 1.77
C LEU A 227 -7.43 19.29 0.58
N LEU A 228 -8.37 18.36 0.41
CA LEU A 228 -9.37 18.40 -0.66
C LEU A 228 -10.33 19.56 -0.50
N ARG A 229 -10.78 19.86 0.73
CA ARG A 229 -11.62 21.04 1.00
C ARG A 229 -10.88 22.33 0.70
N ASN A 230 -9.67 22.48 1.24
CA ASN A 230 -8.84 23.67 1.03
C ASN A 230 -8.47 23.85 -0.45
N ALA A 231 -8.28 22.76 -1.19
CA ALA A 231 -8.09 22.81 -2.64
C ALA A 231 -9.33 23.37 -3.35
N GLY A 232 -10.52 22.92 -2.96
CA GLY A 232 -11.79 23.44 -3.46
C GLY A 232 -11.92 24.95 -3.26
N ASP A 233 -11.55 25.45 -2.07
CA ASP A 233 -11.56 26.89 -1.76
C ASP A 233 -10.58 27.69 -2.66
N LEU A 234 -9.49 27.05 -3.12
CA LEU A 234 -8.51 27.62 -4.06
C LEU A 234 -8.88 27.39 -5.53
N GLY A 235 -10.03 26.79 -5.84
CA GLY A 235 -10.42 26.43 -7.21
C GLY A 235 -9.55 25.33 -7.84
N LEU A 236 -8.84 24.56 -7.01
CA LEU A 236 -8.03 23.42 -7.43
C LEU A 236 -8.86 22.13 -7.39
N VAL A 237 -8.78 21.37 -8.48
CA VAL A 237 -9.40 20.04 -8.59
C VAL A 237 -8.32 18.95 -8.59
N SER A 238 -8.66 17.81 -8.02
CA SER A 238 -7.84 16.60 -8.06
C SER A 238 -7.78 16.05 -9.48
N GLU A 239 -6.59 15.95 -10.05
CA GLU A 239 -6.40 15.50 -11.43
C GLU A 239 -5.13 14.63 -11.55
N PRO A 240 -5.23 13.34 -11.91
CA PRO A 240 -4.06 12.46 -12.02
C PRO A 240 -3.08 12.93 -13.11
N GLY A 241 -1.84 13.21 -12.71
CA GLY A 241 -0.76 13.67 -13.59
C GLY A 241 0.61 13.53 -12.96
N ASP A 242 1.60 14.24 -13.50
CA ASP A 242 2.97 14.22 -13.00
C ASP A 242 3.08 14.98 -11.66
N VAL A 243 3.38 14.23 -10.60
CA VAL A 243 3.52 14.75 -9.22
C VAL A 243 4.87 15.41 -8.97
N TRP A 244 5.83 15.20 -9.87
CA TRP A 244 7.17 15.76 -9.83
C TRP A 244 7.36 16.68 -11.04
N PRO A 245 7.96 17.87 -10.87
CA PRO A 245 8.26 18.73 -12.00
C PRO A 245 9.26 18.02 -12.92
N SER A 246 8.82 17.66 -14.11
CA SER A 246 9.71 17.19 -15.18
C SER A 246 10.69 18.31 -15.50
N SER A 247 12.00 18.04 -15.38
CA SER A 247 13.09 18.99 -15.66
C SER A 247 13.07 19.58 -17.08
N THR A 248 12.19 19.10 -17.96
CA THR A 248 12.09 19.47 -19.38
C THR A 248 11.26 20.72 -19.68
N ALA A 249 10.75 21.46 -18.69
CA ALA A 249 9.90 22.64 -18.92
C ALA A 249 10.51 24.00 -18.53
N VAL A 250 11.85 24.14 -18.47
CA VAL A 250 12.52 25.45 -18.24
C VAL A 250 13.55 25.81 -19.32
N ALA A 251 13.52 25.17 -20.50
CA ALA A 251 14.27 25.64 -21.67
C ALA A 251 13.41 26.65 -22.46
N GLY A 252 13.27 27.86 -21.92
CA GLY A 252 12.45 28.91 -22.53
C GLY A 252 12.57 30.25 -21.81
N GLY A 253 13.79 30.71 -21.57
CA GLY A 253 14.08 32.03 -20.99
C GLY A 253 15.51 32.41 -21.33
N SER A 254 15.63 33.43 -22.17
CA SER A 254 16.85 33.93 -22.81
C SER A 254 18.04 34.15 -21.88
N SER A 255 19.20 33.73 -22.40
CA SER A 255 20.55 34.13 -22.05
C SER A 255 20.70 35.64 -21.77
N SER A 256 21.24 35.97 -20.60
CA SER A 256 22.25 37.02 -20.46
C SER A 256 23.14 36.67 -19.28
N ALA A 257 24.43 36.51 -19.59
CA ALA A 257 25.49 36.17 -18.67
C ALA A 257 25.77 37.30 -17.66
N ASP A 258 26.07 36.93 -16.41
CA ASP A 258 27.15 37.55 -15.65
C ASP A 258 27.57 36.63 -14.47
N PRO A 259 28.87 36.63 -14.07
CA PRO A 259 29.43 35.62 -13.19
C PRO A 259 29.28 35.96 -11.69
N ALA A 260 29.37 34.90 -10.87
CA ALA A 260 29.23 34.90 -9.42
C ALA A 260 30.19 35.85 -8.66
N PRO A 261 29.92 36.06 -7.37
CA PRO A 261 30.99 35.84 -6.41
C PRO A 261 30.64 34.84 -5.30
N GLU A 262 31.69 34.10 -5.01
CA GLU A 262 31.96 33.08 -4.00
C GLU A 262 31.88 33.62 -2.56
N GLN A 263 31.09 32.99 -1.68
CA GLN A 263 31.35 32.95 -0.23
C GLN A 263 30.96 31.60 0.41
N ALA A 264 32.01 30.97 0.93
CA ALA A 264 32.26 29.89 1.89
C ALA A 264 31.17 29.42 2.91
N PRO A 265 31.38 28.24 3.54
CA PRO A 265 30.32 27.32 3.98
C PRO A 265 29.89 27.53 5.43
N VAL A 266 28.58 27.48 5.69
CA VAL A 266 28.05 27.26 7.04
C VAL A 266 27.77 25.77 7.19
N ARG A 267 28.68 25.08 7.90
CA ARG A 267 28.45 23.73 8.42
C ARG A 267 27.43 23.81 9.55
N GLY A 268 26.25 23.25 9.35
CA GLY A 268 25.23 23.06 10.37
C GLY A 268 24.56 21.69 10.19
N ALA A 269 24.70 20.85 11.23
CA ALA A 269 23.99 19.62 11.56
C ALA A 269 23.33 18.82 10.41
N THR A 270 23.90 17.65 10.12
CA THR A 270 23.27 16.59 9.33
C THR A 270 22.07 16.01 10.08
N ASP A 271 20.86 16.48 9.78
CA ASP A 271 19.63 15.71 10.05
C ASP A 271 19.49 14.63 8.97
N SER A 272 20.01 13.44 9.27
CA SER A 272 20.05 12.29 8.37
C SER A 272 18.72 11.51 8.26
N SER A 273 17.57 12.15 8.50
CA SER A 273 16.25 11.49 8.56
C SER A 273 15.30 11.85 7.42
N SER A 274 15.62 12.82 6.55
CA SER A 274 14.78 13.13 5.39
C SER A 274 15.12 12.21 4.22
N LEU A 275 14.17 11.35 3.84
CA LEU A 275 14.24 10.65 2.56
C LEU A 275 14.12 11.69 1.43
N PRO A 276 14.97 11.63 0.38
CA PRO A 276 14.80 12.46 -0.80
C PRO A 276 13.38 12.35 -1.38
N GLY A 277 12.84 13.44 -1.90
CA GLY A 277 11.46 13.50 -2.44
C GLY A 277 11.06 12.36 -3.38
N PRO A 278 11.91 11.94 -4.34
CA PRO A 278 11.62 10.79 -5.19
C PRO A 278 11.45 9.47 -4.43
N GLN A 279 12.21 9.27 -3.35
CA GLN A 279 12.13 8.07 -2.52
C GLN A 279 10.87 8.05 -1.65
N ALA A 280 10.49 9.20 -1.09
CA ALA A 280 9.24 9.33 -0.33
C ALA A 280 8.01 9.06 -1.22
N LEU A 281 8.01 9.63 -2.43
CA LEU A 281 7.00 9.35 -3.45
C LEU A 281 6.95 7.86 -3.82
N GLN A 282 8.11 7.27 -4.08
CA GLN A 282 8.22 5.85 -4.43
C GLN A 282 7.66 4.95 -3.32
N ALA A 283 7.95 5.25 -2.06
CA ALA A 283 7.46 4.51 -0.91
C ALA A 283 5.92 4.58 -0.83
N LEU A 284 5.34 5.78 -0.91
CA LEU A 284 3.89 5.95 -0.90
C LEU A 284 3.24 5.20 -2.08
N ARG A 285 3.71 5.41 -3.31
CA ARG A 285 3.22 4.71 -4.51
C ARG A 285 3.23 3.19 -4.31
N THR A 286 4.32 2.66 -3.77
CA THR A 286 4.48 1.22 -3.52
C THR A 286 3.44 0.70 -2.54
N LEU A 287 3.17 1.43 -1.47
CA LEU A 287 2.17 1.05 -0.47
C LEU A 287 0.76 1.05 -1.06
N LEU A 288 0.37 2.13 -1.74
CA LEU A 288 -0.94 2.21 -2.41
C LEU A 288 -1.15 1.03 -3.37
N ALA A 289 -0.13 0.70 -4.17
CA ALA A 289 -0.23 -0.35 -5.16
C ALA A 289 -0.19 -1.78 -4.58
N THR A 290 0.39 -1.97 -3.40
CA THR A 290 0.48 -3.27 -2.73
C THR A 290 -0.71 -3.57 -1.83
N TYR A 291 -1.52 -2.57 -1.50
CA TYR A 291 -2.69 -2.70 -0.64
C TYR A 291 -3.61 -3.89 -1.00
N PRO A 292 -4.04 -4.10 -2.26
CA PRO A 292 -4.90 -5.25 -2.60
C PRO A 292 -4.24 -6.61 -2.29
N SER A 293 -2.93 -6.73 -2.53
CA SER A 293 -2.20 -7.96 -2.24
C SER A 293 -2.02 -8.20 -0.74
N VAL A 294 -1.94 -7.12 0.06
CA VAL A 294 -1.90 -7.21 1.51
C VAL A 294 -3.22 -7.72 2.06
N ILE A 295 -4.36 -7.22 1.57
CA ILE A 295 -5.69 -7.71 1.98
C ILE A 295 -5.86 -9.19 1.64
N GLU A 296 -5.48 -9.59 0.44
CA GLU A 296 -5.54 -11.01 0.04
C GLU A 296 -4.61 -11.88 0.90
N ALA A 297 -3.41 -11.40 1.23
CA ALA A 297 -2.50 -12.11 2.12
C ALA A 297 -3.04 -12.21 3.56
N ALA A 298 -3.67 -11.16 4.07
CA ALA A 298 -4.34 -11.16 5.37
C ALA A 298 -5.48 -12.18 5.39
N ALA A 299 -6.28 -12.26 4.32
CA ALA A 299 -7.36 -13.23 4.16
C ALA A 299 -6.83 -14.67 4.15
N ARG A 300 -5.77 -14.93 3.38
CA ARG A 300 -5.19 -16.27 3.22
C ARG A 300 -4.53 -16.77 4.50
N LEU A 301 -3.78 -15.91 5.17
CA LEU A 301 -2.98 -16.28 6.34
C LEU A 301 -3.72 -16.02 7.66
N ARG A 302 -4.97 -15.55 7.60
CA ARG A 302 -5.80 -15.23 8.76
C ARG A 302 -5.12 -14.25 9.70
N ALA A 303 -4.45 -13.26 9.13
CA ALA A 303 -3.57 -12.33 9.81
C ALA A 303 -4.03 -10.89 9.56
N PRO A 304 -5.09 -10.41 10.25
CA PRO A 304 -5.63 -9.07 10.05
C PRO A 304 -4.67 -7.96 10.51
N ASP A 305 -3.72 -8.28 11.40
CA ASP A 305 -2.64 -7.39 11.84
C ASP A 305 -1.79 -6.87 10.66
N ARG A 306 -1.74 -7.62 9.55
CA ARG A 306 -1.07 -7.17 8.32
C ARG A 306 -1.74 -5.95 7.70
N ALA A 307 -3.07 -5.88 7.73
CA ALA A 307 -3.80 -4.71 7.25
C ALA A 307 -3.53 -3.51 8.18
N VAL A 308 -3.51 -3.72 9.49
CA VAL A 308 -3.17 -2.68 10.48
C VAL A 308 -1.78 -2.10 10.21
N ARG A 309 -0.75 -2.94 10.15
CA ARG A 309 0.64 -2.51 9.89
C ARG A 309 0.77 -1.78 8.56
N HIS A 310 0.06 -2.23 7.53
CA HIS A 310 0.08 -1.57 6.23
C HIS A 310 -0.54 -0.17 6.28
N LEU A 311 -1.61 0.03 7.05
CA LEU A 311 -2.17 1.37 7.28
C LEU A 311 -1.22 2.27 8.06
N GLU A 312 -0.56 1.75 9.10
CA GLU A 312 0.47 2.50 9.85
C GLU A 312 1.57 2.98 8.89
N THR A 313 2.12 2.07 8.09
CA THR A 313 3.19 2.41 7.13
C THR A 313 2.70 3.37 6.03
N THR A 314 1.45 3.25 5.60
CA THR A 314 0.85 4.14 4.58
C THR A 314 0.67 5.56 5.12
N ALA A 315 0.17 5.71 6.35
CA ALA A 315 0.01 7.01 6.99
C ALA A 315 1.36 7.71 7.18
N GLU A 316 2.36 6.96 7.66
CA GLU A 316 3.72 7.47 7.85
C GLU A 316 4.39 7.88 6.51
N ALA A 317 4.23 7.05 5.46
CA ALA A 317 4.71 7.38 4.12
C ALA A 317 4.00 8.58 3.50
N PHE A 318 2.70 8.75 3.78
CA PHE A 318 1.92 9.92 3.36
C PHE A 318 2.48 11.20 3.98
N PHE A 319 2.72 11.24 5.30
CA PHE A 319 3.26 12.44 5.95
C PHE A 319 4.66 12.77 5.45
N ARG A 320 5.56 11.78 5.35
CA ARG A 320 6.90 11.99 4.77
C ARG A 320 6.84 12.58 3.35
N TRP A 321 5.97 12.05 2.50
CA TRP A 321 5.81 12.56 1.14
C TRP A 321 5.18 13.97 1.14
N HIS A 322 4.16 14.21 1.96
CA HIS A 322 3.49 15.51 2.08
C HIS A 322 4.48 16.62 2.47
N ASP A 323 5.37 16.34 3.42
CA ASP A 323 6.32 17.34 3.93
C ASP A 323 7.36 17.73 2.87
N VAL A 324 7.78 16.79 2.04
CA VAL A 324 8.74 17.05 0.95
C VAL A 324 8.05 17.58 -0.31
N CYS A 325 6.80 17.19 -0.55
CA CYS A 325 6.02 17.53 -1.74
C CYS A 325 4.61 18.03 -1.35
N PRO A 326 4.49 19.28 -0.87
CA PRO A 326 3.20 19.84 -0.48
C PRO A 326 2.18 19.77 -1.63
N PRO A 327 0.97 19.20 -1.38
CA PRO A 327 -0.07 19.12 -2.40
C PRO A 327 -0.61 20.50 -2.79
N LEU A 328 -0.79 21.39 -1.83
CA LEU A 328 -1.28 22.75 -2.07
C LEU A 328 -0.12 23.73 -2.32
N PRO A 329 -0.36 24.80 -3.09
CA PRO A 329 0.60 25.90 -3.24
C PRO A 329 0.92 26.54 -1.89
N VAL A 330 2.19 26.91 -1.66
CA VAL A 330 2.64 27.55 -0.42
C VAL A 330 3.14 28.97 -0.72
N GLY A 331 2.69 29.95 0.07
CA GLY A 331 3.06 31.35 -0.10
C GLY A 331 2.58 31.91 -1.45
N GLU A 332 3.49 32.52 -2.20
CA GLU A 332 3.22 33.14 -3.51
C GLU A 332 3.17 32.15 -4.68
N GLN A 333 3.22 30.84 -4.42
CA GLN A 333 3.14 29.83 -5.47
C GLN A 333 1.78 29.85 -6.14
N LYS A 334 1.77 29.90 -7.47
CA LYS A 334 0.53 29.80 -8.23
C LYS A 334 0.02 28.35 -8.22
N PRO A 335 -1.31 28.15 -8.21
CA PRO A 335 -1.90 26.85 -8.52
C PRO A 335 -1.45 26.35 -9.91
N LEU A 336 -0.81 25.18 -9.95
CA LEU A 336 -0.22 24.56 -11.15
C LEU A 336 -0.71 23.12 -11.31
N ALA A 337 -0.50 22.53 -12.50
CA ALA A 337 -0.85 21.14 -12.79
C ALA A 337 -0.21 20.14 -11.80
N VAL A 338 1.02 20.41 -11.33
CA VAL A 338 1.70 19.58 -10.32
C VAL A 338 0.93 19.53 -8.99
N HIS A 339 0.26 20.61 -8.59
CA HIS A 339 -0.55 20.64 -7.38
C HIS A 339 -1.81 19.78 -7.52
N ARG A 340 -2.45 19.80 -8.70
CA ARG A 340 -3.58 18.90 -9.01
C ARG A 340 -3.16 17.42 -8.99
N ALA A 341 -1.99 17.12 -9.55
CA ALA A 341 -1.42 15.77 -9.55
C ALA A 341 -1.10 15.28 -8.13
N ARG A 342 -0.46 16.12 -7.32
CA ARG A 342 -0.16 15.79 -5.91
C ARG A 342 -1.45 15.65 -5.11
N LEU A 343 -2.46 16.48 -5.35
CA LEU A 343 -3.76 16.35 -4.71
C LEU A 343 -4.43 15.00 -5.05
N ALA A 344 -4.33 14.55 -6.31
CA ALA A 344 -4.84 13.23 -6.71
C ALA A 344 -4.11 12.07 -6.04
N LEU A 345 -2.79 12.19 -5.81
CA LEU A 345 -2.04 11.21 -5.02
C LEU A 345 -2.47 11.22 -3.55
N ALA A 346 -2.67 12.40 -2.96
CA ALA A 346 -3.18 12.53 -1.59
C ALA A 346 -4.57 11.90 -1.45
N GLU A 347 -5.47 12.16 -2.41
CA GLU A 347 -6.80 11.57 -2.47
C GLU A 347 -6.74 10.05 -2.57
N ALA A 348 -5.90 9.50 -3.45
CA ALA A 348 -5.70 8.06 -3.57
C ALA A 348 -5.20 7.44 -2.25
N ALA A 349 -4.29 8.13 -1.53
CA ALA A 349 -3.86 7.71 -0.20
C ALA A 349 -5.02 7.74 0.82
N GLY A 350 -5.83 8.79 0.80
CA GLY A 350 -7.05 8.90 1.62
C GLY A 350 -8.02 7.73 1.37
N THR A 351 -8.24 7.36 0.11
CA THR A 351 -9.10 6.21 -0.27
C THR A 351 -8.57 4.91 0.32
N VAL A 352 -7.28 4.62 0.21
CA VAL A 352 -6.68 3.40 0.80
C VAL A 352 -6.81 3.39 2.33
N LEU A 353 -6.53 4.53 2.98
CA LEU A 353 -6.66 4.67 4.43
C LEU A 353 -8.11 4.45 4.89
N ALA A 354 -9.08 5.08 4.20
CA ALA A 354 -10.50 4.93 4.49
C ALA A 354 -10.97 3.48 4.33
N ASN A 355 -10.59 2.84 3.21
CA ASN A 355 -10.99 1.46 2.93
C ASN A 355 -10.43 0.50 3.99
N GLY A 356 -9.17 0.66 4.39
CA GLY A 356 -8.59 -0.17 5.45
C GLY A 356 -9.20 0.08 6.83
N LEU A 357 -9.47 1.34 7.20
CA LEU A 357 -10.16 1.66 8.46
C LEU A 357 -11.56 1.01 8.50
N ARG A 358 -12.36 1.17 7.44
CA ARG A 358 -13.68 0.52 7.33
C ARG A 358 -13.59 -1.00 7.40
N LEU A 359 -12.58 -1.60 6.79
CA LEU A 359 -12.34 -3.05 6.82
C LEU A 359 -12.06 -3.57 8.23
N LEU A 360 -11.31 -2.80 9.02
CA LEU A 360 -11.05 -3.08 10.44
C LEU A 360 -12.26 -2.73 11.34
N GLY A 361 -13.29 -2.11 10.76
CA GLY A 361 -14.47 -1.61 11.46
C GLY A 361 -14.18 -0.42 12.36
N ILE A 362 -13.20 0.40 11.98
CA ILE A 362 -12.76 1.60 12.66
C ILE A 362 -13.24 2.81 11.86
N SER A 363 -13.65 3.87 12.54
CA SER A 363 -14.13 5.06 11.85
C SER A 363 -13.03 5.75 11.03
N ALA A 364 -13.40 6.32 9.89
CA ALA A 364 -12.57 7.17 9.04
C ALA A 364 -13.14 8.59 9.04
N PRO A 365 -12.85 9.41 10.06
CA PRO A 365 -13.50 10.70 10.25
C PRO A 365 -13.05 11.74 9.21
N GLU A 366 -13.97 12.61 8.81
CA GLU A 366 -13.73 13.76 7.91
C GLU A 366 -12.95 14.90 8.61
N HIS A 367 -13.02 14.93 9.95
CA HIS A 367 -12.43 15.92 10.85
C HIS A 367 -12.00 15.23 12.14
N LEU A 368 -10.86 15.63 12.71
CA LEU A 368 -10.34 15.14 13.99
C LEU A 368 -10.03 16.30 14.92
#